data_AF-A0A4Z1FMA3-F1
#
_entry.id   AF-A0A4Z1FMA3-F1
#
_cell.length_a   1.000
_cell.length_b   1.000
_cell.length_c   1.000
_cell.angle_alpha   90.00
_cell.angle_beta   90.00
_cell.angle_gamma   90.00
#
_symmetry.space_group_name_H-M   'P 1'
#
loop_
_entity.id
_entity.type
_entity.pdbx_description
1 polymer ?
#
loop_
_entity_poly.entity_id
_entity_poly.type
_entity_poly.pdbx_seq_one_letter_code
_entity_poly.pdbx_strand_id
1 'polypeptide(L)'
;MAKPPSEQFSDHKVAAEETDTKVSAVPNDVDQVPPNTIQPFLQKALESSVNTGEIPASLFPPISENDHNIISHNSSVLWPILKPNVKNNILLYPGSFNPPHQGHLATIRYFSERREQLSITTMFLFVDPGSIVKSKEKQWGDIVIPQNLRYELFYEVPEISQLVASGWLQLLVEDMDSHIKVLQATTDLVSEAGYAVKLVGLLGGDKLTVESAPHVHPGNLQEWGSVDEFLIINARRPVDFFDPKKETIPRDLPGCTKWRRGTDKCDEK
;
A
#
# COMPACT_ATOMS: atom_id res chain seq x y z
N MET A 1 -33.10 -15.82 67.70
CA MET A 1 -31.83 -16.29 67.10
C MET A 1 -30.79 -15.22 67.37
N ALA A 2 -29.76 -15.56 68.15
CA ALA A 2 -28.88 -14.61 68.85
C ALA A 2 -27.51 -14.45 68.14
N LYS A 3 -26.95 -13.22 68.19
CA LYS A 3 -25.51 -12.90 68.05
C LYS A 3 -24.78 -13.28 69.36
N PRO A 4 -23.43 -13.21 69.47
CA PRO A 4 -22.28 -13.49 68.58
C PRO A 4 -21.36 -14.57 69.26
N PRO A 5 -20.02 -14.74 69.03
CA PRO A 5 -18.97 -13.75 69.38
C PRO A 5 -17.74 -13.70 68.44
N SER A 6 -16.98 -12.62 68.62
CA SER A 6 -15.58 -12.43 68.23
C SER A 6 -14.64 -13.09 69.24
N GLU A 7 -13.56 -13.73 68.80
CA GLU A 7 -12.32 -13.87 69.60
C GLU A 7 -11.10 -14.10 68.69
N GLN A 8 -10.02 -13.39 69.02
CA GLN A 8 -8.69 -13.42 68.41
C GLN A 8 -7.83 -14.54 69.02
N PHE A 9 -6.83 -15.05 68.30
CA PHE A 9 -5.50 -15.60 68.71
C PHE A 9 -4.98 -16.39 67.49
N SER A 10 -3.71 -16.44 67.05
CA SER A 10 -2.45 -15.74 67.31
C SER A 10 -1.50 -16.19 66.19
N ASP A 11 -0.65 -15.26 65.76
CA ASP A 11 0.62 -15.39 65.04
C ASP A 11 1.16 -16.80 64.75
N HIS A 12 1.33 -17.11 63.46
CA HIS A 12 2.57 -17.74 62.99
C HIS A 12 3.10 -17.04 61.74
N LYS A 13 4.25 -16.42 61.99
CA LYS A 13 5.16 -15.71 61.11
C LYS A 13 5.87 -16.74 60.22
N VAL A 14 5.68 -16.66 58.90
CA VAL A 14 6.66 -17.17 57.93
C VAL A 14 6.88 -16.08 56.90
N ALA A 15 8.05 -15.48 56.99
CA ALA A 15 8.59 -14.60 55.97
C ALA A 15 9.08 -15.44 54.78
N ALA A 16 8.76 -15.00 53.57
CA ALA A 16 9.47 -15.31 52.33
C ALA A 16 9.10 -14.18 51.35
N GLU A 17 9.88 -13.12 51.37
CA GLU A 17 10.77 -12.76 50.25
C GLU A 17 10.01 -12.21 49.04
N GLU A 18 9.85 -10.88 49.05
CA GLU A 18 9.66 -10.07 47.85
C GLU A 18 10.86 -10.30 46.93
N THR A 19 10.71 -11.19 45.96
CA THR A 19 11.64 -11.25 44.83
C THR A 19 11.25 -10.18 43.83
N ASP A 20 11.85 -9.00 44.02
CA ASP A 20 12.09 -7.99 42.99
C ASP A 20 12.70 -8.67 41.76
N THR A 21 11.85 -9.06 40.81
CA THR A 21 12.33 -9.53 39.52
C THR A 21 12.57 -8.29 38.66
N LYS A 22 13.73 -7.68 38.93
CA LYS A 22 14.39 -6.71 38.07
C LYS A 22 14.58 -7.36 36.72
N VAL A 23 13.62 -7.18 35.82
CA VAL A 23 13.74 -7.57 34.41
C VAL A 23 14.90 -6.76 33.86
N SER A 24 16.05 -7.41 33.76
CA SER A 24 17.25 -6.90 33.13
C SER A 24 16.89 -6.52 31.71
N ALA A 25 16.85 -5.22 31.44
CA ALA A 25 16.88 -4.68 30.09
C ALA A 25 18.13 -5.28 29.41
N VAL A 26 17.90 -6.21 28.50
CA VAL A 26 18.92 -6.57 27.51
C VAL A 26 19.17 -5.30 26.70
N PRO A 27 20.40 -4.77 26.66
CA PRO A 27 20.71 -3.66 25.79
C PRO A 27 20.50 -4.18 24.36
N ASN A 28 19.50 -3.64 23.67
CA ASN A 28 19.38 -3.82 22.23
C ASN A 28 20.67 -3.29 21.62
N ASP A 29 21.29 -4.17 20.84
CA ASP A 29 22.54 -3.97 20.13
C ASP A 29 22.55 -2.60 19.45
N VAL A 30 23.50 -1.77 19.87
CA VAL A 30 23.85 -0.52 19.20
C VAL A 30 24.62 -0.93 17.95
N ASP A 31 24.14 -0.53 16.77
CA ASP A 31 24.74 -0.70 15.42
C ASP A 31 24.11 -1.75 14.47
N GLN A 32 22.83 -2.10 14.62
CA GLN A 32 22.10 -2.60 13.44
C GLN A 32 21.66 -1.42 12.58
N VAL A 33 22.39 -1.19 11.48
CA VAL A 33 21.94 -0.35 10.37
C VAL A 33 20.51 -0.80 10.04
N PRO A 34 19.49 0.09 10.10
CA PRO A 34 18.12 -0.28 9.78
C PRO A 34 18.12 -0.99 8.43
N PRO A 35 17.39 -2.10 8.26
CA PRO A 35 17.30 -2.75 6.96
C PRO A 35 16.88 -1.68 5.96
N ASN A 36 17.66 -1.54 4.89
CA ASN A 36 17.45 -0.56 3.83
C ASN A 36 16.28 -0.96 2.94
N THR A 37 15.19 -1.48 3.53
CA THR A 37 13.98 -1.93 2.85
C THR A 37 12.81 -1.06 3.29
N ILE A 38 11.69 -1.13 2.57
CA ILE A 38 10.48 -0.36 2.93
C ILE A 38 9.82 -0.87 4.22
N GLN A 39 10.01 -2.14 4.56
CA GLN A 39 9.33 -2.83 5.67
C GLN A 39 9.36 -2.09 7.01
N PRO A 40 10.53 -1.71 7.58
CA PRO A 40 10.57 -1.05 8.89
C PRO A 40 9.84 0.29 8.91
N PHE A 41 9.89 1.04 7.80
CA PHE A 41 9.21 2.33 7.68
C PHE A 41 7.69 2.15 7.59
N LEU A 42 7.24 1.19 6.79
CA LEU A 42 5.83 0.84 6.69
C LEU A 42 5.27 0.36 8.04
N GLN A 43 6.00 -0.52 8.73
CA GLN A 43 5.61 -1.02 10.04
C GLN A 43 5.47 0.13 11.05
N LYS A 44 6.48 1.01 11.11
CA LYS A 44 6.43 2.20 11.97
C LYS A 44 5.24 3.11 11.64
N ALA A 45 4.90 3.28 10.36
CA ALA A 45 3.74 4.07 9.94
C ALA A 45 2.41 3.41 10.35
N LEU A 46 2.28 2.09 10.16
CA LEU A 46 1.10 1.31 10.55
C LEU A 46 0.86 1.32 12.08
N GLU A 47 1.93 1.32 12.87
CA GLU A 47 1.89 1.36 14.34
C GLU A 47 1.76 2.78 14.91
N SER A 48 1.88 3.81 14.06
CA SER A 48 1.84 5.20 14.51
C SER A 48 0.43 5.72 14.77
N SER A 49 0.36 6.84 15.48
CA SER A 49 -0.89 7.57 15.72
C SER A 49 -1.46 8.25 14.47
N VAL A 50 -0.91 8.04 13.26
CA VAL A 50 -1.52 8.49 12.00
C VAL A 50 -2.61 7.53 11.51
N ASN A 51 -2.52 6.27 11.96
CA ASN A 51 -3.42 5.18 11.58
C ASN A 51 -4.67 5.16 12.48
N THR A 52 -5.50 6.21 12.36
CA THR A 52 -6.56 6.56 13.33
C THR A 52 -7.98 6.14 12.95
N GLY A 53 -8.13 5.29 11.92
CA GLY A 53 -9.44 4.77 11.52
C GLY A 53 -10.11 3.95 12.63
N GLU A 54 -11.45 3.87 12.62
CA GLU A 54 -12.20 2.94 13.50
C GLU A 54 -11.68 1.50 13.37
N ILE A 55 -11.25 1.17 12.15
CA ILE A 55 -10.41 0.02 11.85
C ILE A 55 -9.11 0.59 11.24
N PRO A 56 -7.95 0.37 11.87
CA PRO A 56 -6.68 0.82 11.33
C PRO A 56 -6.34 0.11 10.01
N ALA A 57 -5.72 0.84 9.07
CA ALA A 57 -5.15 0.24 7.88
C ALA A 57 -4.14 -0.85 8.29
N SER A 58 -4.21 -1.98 7.60
CA SER A 58 -3.34 -3.13 7.86
C SER A 58 -3.05 -3.88 6.57
N LEU A 59 -2.03 -4.74 6.57
CA LEU A 59 -1.76 -5.62 5.44
C LEU A 59 -2.77 -6.77 5.43
N PHE A 60 -3.39 -7.03 4.28
CA PHE A 60 -4.23 -8.21 4.08
C PHE A 60 -3.33 -9.45 4.21
N PRO A 61 -3.59 -10.35 5.18
CA PRO A 61 -2.71 -11.48 5.42
C PRO A 61 -2.70 -12.40 4.19
N PRO A 62 -1.55 -12.98 3.81
CA PRO A 62 -1.54 -14.03 2.82
C PRO A 62 -2.46 -15.16 3.30
N ILE A 63 -3.22 -15.74 2.38
CA ILE A 63 -4.10 -16.87 2.70
C ILE A 63 -3.19 -17.98 3.26
N SER A 64 -3.39 -18.32 4.53
CA SER A 64 -2.68 -19.42 5.17
C SER A 64 -3.16 -20.70 4.52
N GLU A 65 -2.33 -21.33 3.69
CA GLU A 65 -2.47 -22.75 3.35
C GLU A 65 -2.26 -23.55 4.65
N ASN A 66 -3.36 -23.79 5.37
CA ASN A 66 -3.44 -25.05 6.10
C ASN A 66 -3.72 -26.12 5.02
N ASP A 67 -2.83 -27.06 4.75
CA ASP A 67 -1.82 -27.61 5.66
C ASP A 67 -0.38 -27.55 5.12
N HIS A 68 0.48 -26.94 5.93
CA HIS A 68 1.95 -26.91 5.84
C HIS A 68 2.57 -25.85 4.93
N ASN A 69 2.42 -24.57 5.26
CA ASN A 69 3.56 -23.70 5.57
C ASN A 69 3.03 -22.32 5.98
N ILE A 70 3.06 -22.05 7.28
CA ILE A 70 2.90 -20.68 7.78
C ILE A 70 4.08 -19.88 7.20
N ILE A 71 3.87 -19.14 6.11
CA ILE A 71 4.73 -18.00 5.80
C ILE A 71 4.42 -16.99 6.89
N SER A 72 5.11 -17.14 8.01
CA SER A 72 5.10 -16.15 9.07
C SER A 72 5.58 -14.85 8.42
N HIS A 73 4.89 -13.73 8.67
CA HIS A 73 5.42 -12.41 8.33
C HIS A 73 6.81 -12.14 8.97
N ASN A 74 7.32 -13.05 9.81
CA ASN A 74 8.66 -13.07 10.39
C ASN A 74 9.70 -13.96 9.67
N SER A 75 9.34 -14.72 8.62
CA SER A 75 10.34 -15.48 7.84
C SER A 75 10.90 -14.62 6.71
N SER A 76 12.02 -13.94 6.96
CA SER A 76 12.95 -13.33 5.97
C SER A 76 12.34 -12.96 4.61
N VAL A 77 11.22 -12.23 4.59
CA VAL A 77 10.68 -11.67 3.34
C VAL A 77 11.76 -10.72 2.84
N LEU A 78 12.34 -11.00 1.68
CA LEU A 78 13.34 -10.13 1.05
C LEU A 78 12.61 -8.92 0.47
N TRP A 79 12.13 -8.04 1.36
CA TRP A 79 11.48 -6.81 0.96
C TRP A 79 12.38 -6.00 0.02
N PRO A 80 11.80 -5.30 -0.97
CA PRO A 80 12.58 -4.50 -1.89
C PRO A 80 13.48 -3.50 -1.17
N ILE A 81 14.73 -3.46 -1.61
CA ILE A 81 15.76 -2.57 -1.09
C ILE A 81 15.54 -1.16 -1.64
N LEU A 82 15.51 -0.18 -0.75
CA LEU A 82 15.61 1.23 -1.05
C LEU A 82 17.00 1.53 -1.60
N LYS A 83 17.03 2.15 -2.77
CA LYS A 83 18.27 2.45 -3.46
C LYS A 83 18.74 3.85 -3.10
N PRO A 84 19.99 4.02 -2.63
CA PRO A 84 20.54 5.34 -2.35
C PRO A 84 20.77 6.12 -3.64
N ASN A 85 20.68 7.45 -3.57
CA ASN A 85 20.97 8.39 -4.67
C ASN A 85 20.13 8.21 -5.95
N VAL A 86 19.06 7.42 -5.90
CA VAL A 86 18.08 7.29 -6.98
C VAL A 86 16.67 7.45 -6.43
N LYS A 87 15.70 7.74 -7.31
CA LYS A 87 14.29 7.84 -6.93
C LYS A 87 13.75 6.45 -6.54
N ASN A 88 12.99 6.38 -5.46
CA ASN A 88 12.23 5.20 -5.04
C ASN A 88 10.73 5.53 -5.15
N ASN A 89 10.00 4.88 -6.04
CA ASN A 89 8.55 5.11 -6.16
C ASN A 89 7.78 4.02 -5.41
N ILE A 90 6.91 4.44 -4.49
CA ILE A 90 5.87 3.61 -3.90
C ILE A 90 4.61 3.79 -4.77
N LEU A 91 4.20 2.74 -5.47
CA LEU A 91 3.10 2.82 -6.43
C LEU A 91 1.78 2.36 -5.81
N LEU A 92 0.80 3.24 -5.69
CA LEU A 92 -0.56 2.93 -5.26
C LEU A 92 -1.42 2.56 -6.48
N TYR A 93 -1.90 1.32 -6.54
CA TYR A 93 -2.82 0.83 -7.57
C TYR A 93 -4.24 0.63 -7.02
N PRO A 94 -5.11 1.64 -7.14
CA PRO A 94 -6.49 1.56 -6.69
C PRO A 94 -7.43 0.97 -7.75
N GLY A 95 -8.49 0.31 -7.30
CA GLY A 95 -9.56 -0.11 -8.19
C GLY A 95 -10.71 -0.82 -7.48
N SER A 96 -11.84 -0.91 -8.18
CA SER A 96 -12.98 -1.68 -7.67
C SER A 96 -12.79 -3.18 -7.78
N PHE A 97 -12.00 -3.65 -8.76
CA PHE A 97 -11.68 -5.07 -8.94
C PHE A 97 -12.91 -6.00 -8.71
N ASN A 98 -14.05 -5.70 -9.32
CA ASN A 98 -15.32 -6.38 -9.04
C ASN A 98 -15.89 -7.04 -10.31
N PRO A 99 -15.36 -8.20 -10.74
CA PRO A 99 -14.24 -8.95 -10.16
C PRO A 99 -12.83 -8.49 -10.63
N PRO A 100 -11.74 -8.93 -9.97
CA PRO A 100 -10.42 -8.91 -10.58
C PRO A 100 -10.41 -9.76 -11.86
N HIS A 101 -9.56 -9.44 -12.82
CA HIS A 101 -9.58 -10.06 -14.15
C HIS A 101 -8.21 -9.95 -14.84
N GLN A 102 -8.03 -10.63 -15.99
CA GLN A 102 -6.77 -10.71 -16.73
C GLN A 102 -6.18 -9.34 -17.11
N GLY A 103 -7.04 -8.34 -17.33
CA GLY A 103 -6.59 -6.94 -17.36
C GLY A 103 -5.77 -6.61 -16.11
N HIS A 104 -6.36 -6.52 -14.92
CA HIS A 104 -5.64 -6.14 -13.71
C HIS A 104 -4.31 -6.89 -13.53
N LEU A 105 -4.28 -8.20 -13.76
CA LEU A 105 -3.05 -9.00 -13.74
C LEU A 105 -1.99 -8.49 -14.75
N ALA A 106 -2.37 -8.26 -16.00
CA ALA A 106 -1.46 -7.72 -17.01
C ALA A 106 -0.90 -6.34 -16.64
N THR A 107 -1.64 -5.52 -15.87
CA THR A 107 -1.10 -4.25 -15.34
C THR A 107 0.00 -4.52 -14.32
N ILE A 108 -0.28 -5.36 -13.34
CA ILE A 108 0.65 -5.69 -12.26
C ILE A 108 1.92 -6.30 -12.86
N ARG A 109 1.77 -7.25 -13.80
CA ARG A 109 2.89 -7.86 -14.53
C ARG A 109 3.74 -6.82 -15.26
N TYR A 110 3.11 -5.93 -16.04
CA TYR A 110 3.82 -4.89 -16.80
C TYR A 110 4.72 -4.04 -15.90
N PHE A 111 4.20 -3.60 -14.74
CA PHE A 111 4.95 -2.79 -13.79
C PHE A 111 6.00 -3.60 -13.04
N SER A 112 5.73 -4.87 -12.73
CA SER A 112 6.73 -5.75 -12.11
C SER A 112 7.93 -5.97 -13.02
N GLU A 113 7.70 -6.28 -14.30
CA GLU A 113 8.75 -6.46 -15.30
C GLU A 113 9.58 -5.20 -15.56
N ARG A 114 8.97 -4.01 -15.42
CA ARG A 114 9.59 -2.70 -15.70
C ARG A 114 9.92 -1.90 -14.46
N ARG A 115 9.84 -2.51 -13.28
CA ARG A 115 10.00 -1.82 -11.99
C ARG A 115 11.32 -1.07 -11.89
N GLU A 116 12.38 -1.62 -12.45
CA GLU A 116 13.71 -0.98 -12.49
C GLU A 116 13.72 0.27 -13.37
N GLN A 117 13.21 0.15 -14.60
CA GLN A 117 13.12 1.26 -15.56
C GLN A 117 12.25 2.40 -15.02
N LEU A 118 11.17 2.06 -14.30
CA LEU A 118 10.22 3.02 -13.74
C LEU A 118 10.57 3.44 -12.29
N SER A 119 11.68 2.92 -11.75
CA SER A 119 12.09 3.16 -10.36
C SER A 119 11.00 2.86 -9.33
N ILE A 120 10.20 1.80 -9.56
CA ILE A 120 9.13 1.34 -8.67
C ILE A 120 9.72 0.36 -7.66
N THR A 121 9.83 0.79 -6.41
CA THR A 121 10.39 -0.02 -5.34
C THR A 121 9.36 -1.04 -4.83
N THR A 122 8.10 -0.61 -4.67
CA THR A 122 7.00 -1.50 -4.24
C THR A 122 5.68 -1.00 -4.80
N MET A 123 4.69 -1.89 -4.90
CA MET A 123 3.33 -1.61 -5.29
C MET A 123 2.36 -1.94 -4.15
N PHE A 124 1.43 -1.04 -3.86
CA PHE A 124 0.30 -1.25 -2.96
C PHE A 124 -0.98 -1.35 -3.77
N LEU A 125 -1.71 -2.45 -3.64
CA LEU A 125 -3.00 -2.64 -4.27
C LEU A 125 -4.12 -2.26 -3.29
N PHE A 126 -4.99 -1.34 -3.71
CA PHE A 126 -6.16 -0.90 -2.95
C PHE A 126 -7.44 -1.35 -3.63
N VAL A 127 -8.22 -2.17 -2.95
CA VAL A 127 -9.54 -2.61 -3.41
C VAL A 127 -10.62 -1.72 -2.80
N ASP A 128 -11.38 -0.99 -3.63
CA ASP A 128 -12.45 -0.08 -3.17
C ASP A 128 -13.40 -0.78 -2.17
N PRO A 129 -13.87 -0.13 -1.10
CA PRO A 129 -14.89 -0.70 -0.23
C PRO A 129 -16.23 -0.86 -0.98
N GLY A 130 -17.09 -1.77 -0.49
CA GLY A 130 -18.35 -2.10 -1.15
C GLY A 130 -19.28 -0.89 -1.38
N SER A 131 -19.25 0.11 -0.49
CA SER A 131 -19.99 1.37 -0.63
C SER A 131 -19.62 2.14 -1.91
N ILE A 132 -18.31 2.23 -2.21
CA ILE A 132 -17.78 2.88 -3.42
C ILE A 132 -18.08 2.06 -4.67
N VAL A 133 -18.13 0.73 -4.57
CA VAL A 133 -18.50 -0.12 -5.71
C VAL A 133 -19.99 0.01 -6.03
N LYS A 134 -20.84 0.19 -5.02
CA LYS A 134 -22.31 0.37 -5.18
C LYS A 134 -22.68 1.75 -5.72
N SER A 135 -21.91 2.79 -5.43
CA SER A 135 -22.20 4.15 -5.94
C SER A 135 -21.94 4.30 -7.44
N LYS A 136 -21.23 3.34 -8.06
CA LYS A 136 -20.98 3.33 -9.50
C LYS A 136 -22.19 2.76 -10.22
N GLU A 137 -22.84 3.58 -11.04
CA GLU A 137 -23.98 3.18 -11.86
C GLU A 137 -23.59 2.06 -12.82
N LYS A 138 -24.31 0.93 -12.80
CA LYS A 138 -24.02 -0.24 -13.62
C LYS A 138 -25.17 -0.50 -14.59
N GLN A 139 -24.84 -0.71 -15.86
CA GLN A 139 -25.82 -1.07 -16.89
C GLN A 139 -26.39 -2.49 -16.70
N TRP A 140 -25.65 -3.40 -16.06
CA TRP A 140 -26.00 -4.83 -16.00
C TRP A 140 -25.74 -5.41 -14.60
N GLY A 141 -26.73 -5.26 -13.71
CA GLY A 141 -26.78 -5.92 -12.40
C GLY A 141 -25.84 -5.36 -11.32
N ASP A 142 -26.28 -5.46 -10.07
CA ASP A 142 -25.59 -4.91 -8.88
C ASP A 142 -24.85 -5.98 -8.07
N ILE A 143 -24.18 -6.93 -8.74
CA ILE A 143 -23.32 -7.86 -8.00
C ILE A 143 -22.12 -7.08 -7.47
N VAL A 144 -22.00 -7.06 -6.15
CA VAL A 144 -20.86 -6.49 -5.43
C VAL A 144 -20.19 -7.61 -4.66
N ILE A 145 -19.05 -8.07 -5.19
CA ILE A 145 -18.22 -9.06 -4.52
C ILE A 145 -17.64 -8.41 -3.25
N PRO A 146 -17.74 -9.07 -2.07
CA PRO A 146 -17.14 -8.59 -0.84
C PRO A 146 -15.68 -8.16 -1.01
N GLN A 147 -15.25 -7.12 -0.27
CA GLN A 147 -13.88 -6.58 -0.38
C GLN A 147 -12.82 -7.64 -0.08
N ASN A 148 -13.00 -8.41 1.00
CA ASN A 148 -12.08 -9.49 1.37
C ASN A 148 -12.01 -10.57 0.28
N LEU A 149 -13.14 -10.99 -0.28
CA LEU A 149 -13.16 -11.96 -1.37
C LEU A 149 -12.43 -11.43 -2.62
N ARG A 150 -12.47 -10.11 -2.90
CA ARG A 150 -11.69 -9.52 -4.00
C ARG A 150 -10.18 -9.55 -3.72
N TYR A 151 -9.75 -9.33 -2.48
CA TYR A 151 -8.36 -9.53 -2.07
C TYR A 151 -7.94 -11.01 -2.17
N GLU A 152 -8.77 -11.93 -1.70
CA GLU A 152 -8.53 -13.38 -1.79
C GLU A 152 -8.36 -13.83 -3.24
N LEU A 153 -9.25 -13.38 -4.14
CA LEU A 153 -9.15 -13.69 -5.57
C LEU A 153 -7.84 -13.19 -6.21
N PHE A 154 -7.20 -12.15 -5.69
CA PHE A 154 -5.86 -11.75 -6.11
C PHE A 154 -4.81 -12.74 -5.59
N TYR A 155 -4.89 -13.14 -4.32
CA TYR A 155 -3.96 -14.10 -3.71
C TYR A 155 -3.99 -15.49 -4.35
N GLU A 156 -5.14 -15.94 -4.85
CA GLU A 156 -5.29 -17.20 -5.57
C GLU A 156 -4.55 -17.22 -6.93
N VAL A 157 -4.09 -16.08 -7.43
CA VAL A 157 -3.29 -16.01 -8.65
C VAL A 157 -1.81 -16.25 -8.31
N PRO A 158 -1.17 -17.34 -8.78
CA PRO A 158 0.19 -17.70 -8.35
C PRO A 158 1.24 -16.60 -8.56
N GLU A 159 1.12 -15.84 -9.65
CA GLU A 159 2.00 -14.71 -9.94
C GLU A 159 1.88 -13.59 -8.89
N ILE A 160 0.65 -13.32 -8.42
CA ILE A 160 0.40 -12.32 -7.38
C ILE A 160 0.94 -12.81 -6.04
N SER A 161 0.67 -14.05 -5.65
CA SER A 161 1.18 -14.63 -4.40
C SER A 161 2.71 -14.59 -4.35
N GLN A 162 3.39 -14.88 -5.47
CA GLN A 162 4.85 -14.75 -5.57
C GLN A 162 5.33 -13.30 -5.38
N LEU A 163 4.65 -12.33 -5.98
CA LEU A 163 4.99 -10.91 -5.80
C LEU A 163 4.77 -10.44 -4.36
N VAL A 164 3.72 -10.93 -3.70
CA VAL A 164 3.48 -10.65 -2.28
C VAL A 164 4.55 -11.30 -1.40
N ALA A 165 4.88 -12.57 -1.65
CA ALA A 165 5.94 -13.27 -0.92
C ALA A 165 7.32 -12.62 -1.08
N SER A 166 7.55 -11.89 -2.20
CA SER A 166 8.77 -11.11 -2.42
C SER A 166 8.76 -9.71 -1.76
N GLY A 167 7.66 -9.32 -1.11
CA GLY A 167 7.51 -7.98 -0.53
C GLY A 167 7.22 -6.88 -1.57
N TRP A 168 7.33 -7.16 -2.87
CA TRP A 168 7.17 -6.16 -3.94
C TRP A 168 5.73 -5.72 -4.15
N LEU A 169 4.75 -6.59 -3.90
CA LEU A 169 3.33 -6.25 -3.93
C LEU A 169 2.75 -6.39 -2.53
N GLN A 170 2.04 -5.39 -2.06
CA GLN A 170 1.33 -5.41 -0.79
C GLN A 170 -0.14 -5.08 -1.01
N LEU A 171 -1.01 -5.74 -0.25
CA LEU A 171 -2.44 -5.48 -0.29
C LEU A 171 -2.76 -4.85 1.06
N LEU A 172 -3.06 -3.56 1.09
CA LEU A 172 -3.53 -2.90 2.31
C LEU A 172 -5.06 -3.05 2.38
N VAL A 173 -5.64 -3.12 3.57
CA VAL A 173 -7.10 -3.14 3.79
C VAL A 173 -7.55 -1.86 4.49
N GLU A 174 -8.85 -1.56 4.43
CA GLU A 174 -9.53 -0.32 4.85
C GLU A 174 -9.87 0.66 3.73
N ASP A 175 -10.14 1.92 4.09
CA ASP A 175 -10.49 3.02 3.18
C ASP A 175 -9.26 3.71 2.59
N MET A 176 -9.48 4.47 1.51
CA MET A 176 -8.43 5.13 0.76
C MET A 176 -7.69 6.21 1.56
N ASP A 177 -8.40 6.96 2.41
CA ASP A 177 -7.80 8.07 3.16
C ASP A 177 -6.81 7.53 4.19
N SER A 178 -7.18 6.46 4.88
CA SER A 178 -6.32 5.75 5.83
C SER A 178 -5.08 5.18 5.13
N HIS A 179 -5.24 4.61 3.93
CA HIS A 179 -4.10 4.09 3.13
C HIS A 179 -3.13 5.18 2.77
N ILE A 180 -3.63 6.30 2.25
CA ILE A 180 -2.79 7.40 1.80
C ILE A 180 -2.04 7.99 2.99
N LYS A 181 -2.69 8.20 4.13
CA LYS A 181 -2.02 8.67 5.36
C LYS A 181 -0.89 7.75 5.79
N VAL A 182 -1.11 6.44 5.80
CA VAL A 182 -0.07 5.46 6.15
C VAL A 182 1.06 5.45 5.14
N LEU A 183 0.75 5.48 3.84
CA LEU A 183 1.76 5.49 2.78
C LEU A 183 2.57 6.80 2.76
N GLN A 184 1.94 7.94 3.05
CA GLN A 184 2.61 9.23 3.21
C GLN A 184 3.54 9.21 4.42
N ALA A 185 3.06 8.77 5.58
CA ALA A 185 3.90 8.61 6.76
C ALA A 185 5.08 7.65 6.48
N THR A 186 4.86 6.62 5.69
CA THR A 186 5.92 5.72 5.22
C THR A 186 6.94 6.47 4.36
N THR A 187 6.50 7.27 3.38
CA THR A 187 7.42 8.06 2.54
C THR A 187 8.16 9.13 3.33
N ASP A 188 7.52 9.78 4.30
CA ASP A 188 8.17 10.77 5.16
C ASP A 188 9.31 10.14 5.95
N LEU A 189 9.05 9.00 6.59
CA LEU A 189 10.06 8.26 7.34
C LEU A 189 11.22 7.76 6.46
N VAL A 190 10.94 7.33 5.22
CA VAL A 190 11.96 6.94 4.25
C VAL A 190 12.81 8.15 3.81
N SER A 191 12.16 9.30 3.62
CA SER A 191 12.81 10.56 3.24
C SER A 191 13.70 11.09 4.36
N GLU A 192 13.23 11.03 5.62
CA GLU A 192 14.01 11.35 6.83
C GLU A 192 15.26 10.46 6.96
N ALA A 193 15.20 9.22 6.50
CA ALA A 193 16.34 8.31 6.43
C ALA A 193 17.31 8.58 5.27
N GLY A 194 17.07 9.63 4.47
CA GLY A 194 17.97 10.09 3.41
C GLY A 194 17.72 9.46 2.03
N TYR A 195 16.62 8.74 1.83
CA TYR A 195 16.26 8.17 0.53
C TYR A 195 15.32 9.10 -0.23
N ALA A 196 15.60 9.35 -1.51
CA ALA A 196 14.65 10.03 -2.38
C ALA A 196 13.47 9.09 -2.67
N VAL A 197 12.28 9.45 -2.20
CA VAL A 197 11.07 8.62 -2.33
C VAL A 197 9.88 9.46 -2.77
N LYS A 198 8.94 8.86 -3.51
CA LYS A 198 7.62 9.44 -3.82
C LYS A 198 6.50 8.41 -3.70
N LEU A 199 5.34 8.85 -3.27
CA LEU A 199 4.07 8.15 -3.39
C LEU A 199 3.45 8.49 -4.74
N VAL A 200 3.26 7.48 -5.59
CA VAL A 200 2.76 7.63 -6.95
C VAL A 200 1.43 6.91 -7.09
N GLY A 201 0.37 7.60 -7.51
CA GLY A 201 -0.93 6.99 -7.81
C GLY A 201 -1.01 6.46 -9.24
N LEU A 202 -1.53 5.26 -9.45
CA LEU A 202 -1.77 4.68 -10.78
C LEU A 202 -3.23 4.88 -11.21
N LEU A 203 -3.45 5.54 -12.34
CA LEU A 203 -4.79 5.72 -12.91
C LEU A 203 -4.86 5.27 -14.37
N GLY A 204 -6.08 4.93 -14.81
CA GLY A 204 -6.38 4.69 -16.20
C GLY A 204 -6.39 5.98 -17.02
N GLY A 205 -6.01 5.90 -18.29
CA GLY A 205 -6.02 7.04 -19.21
C GLY A 205 -7.38 7.71 -19.37
N ASP A 206 -8.48 6.98 -19.16
CA ASP A 206 -9.86 7.49 -19.17
C ASP A 206 -10.14 8.54 -18.08
N LYS A 207 -9.22 8.69 -17.12
CA LYS A 207 -9.28 9.74 -16.12
C LYS A 207 -8.80 11.09 -16.62
N LEU A 208 -8.15 11.16 -17.78
CA LEU A 208 -7.69 12.40 -18.41
C LEU A 208 -8.57 12.76 -19.62
N THR A 209 -8.80 14.05 -19.85
CA THR A 209 -9.53 14.55 -21.02
C THR A 209 -9.01 15.89 -21.51
N VAL A 210 -9.06 16.12 -22.84
CA VAL A 210 -8.83 17.45 -23.45
C VAL A 210 -9.99 18.41 -23.25
N GLU A 211 -11.15 17.93 -22.81
CA GLU A 211 -12.35 18.74 -22.62
C GLU A 211 -12.36 19.52 -21.31
N SER A 212 -11.39 19.28 -20.42
CA SER A 212 -11.23 20.04 -19.17
C SER A 212 -10.96 21.52 -19.42
N ALA A 213 -11.50 22.38 -18.56
CA ALA A 213 -11.16 23.80 -18.61
C ALA A 213 -9.66 24.02 -18.26
N PRO A 214 -8.97 25.00 -18.85
CA PRO A 214 -7.53 25.20 -18.64
C PRO A 214 -7.11 25.49 -17.18
N HIS A 215 -8.05 25.90 -16.33
CA HIS A 215 -7.83 26.24 -14.93
C HIS A 215 -8.18 25.10 -13.96
N VAL A 216 -8.64 23.95 -14.47
CA VAL A 216 -8.89 22.74 -13.68
C VAL A 216 -7.88 21.66 -14.02
N HIS A 217 -7.70 20.68 -13.13
CA HIS A 217 -6.93 19.49 -13.45
C HIS A 217 -7.50 18.81 -14.71
N PRO A 218 -6.66 18.37 -15.66
CA PRO A 218 -7.15 17.70 -16.86
C PRO A 218 -7.80 16.38 -16.47
N GLY A 219 -8.98 16.11 -17.02
CA GLY A 219 -9.72 14.91 -16.68
C GLY A 219 -10.68 14.99 -15.50
N ASN A 220 -11.16 13.81 -15.11
CA ASN A 220 -11.88 13.57 -13.86
C ASN A 220 -10.90 12.96 -12.84
N LEU A 221 -9.89 13.76 -12.51
CA LEU A 221 -9.00 13.53 -11.38
C LEU A 221 -9.70 14.09 -10.13
N GLN A 222 -10.83 13.49 -9.73
CA GLN A 222 -11.24 13.61 -8.33
C GLN A 222 -10.02 13.25 -7.48
N GLU A 223 -9.72 14.06 -6.47
CA GLU A 223 -8.55 13.87 -5.62
C GLU A 223 -8.60 12.46 -5.02
N TRP A 224 -7.79 11.54 -5.54
CA TRP A 224 -7.59 10.20 -4.95
C TRP A 224 -6.64 10.32 -3.75
N GLY A 225 -6.89 11.33 -2.91
CA GLY A 225 -6.03 11.85 -1.86
C GLY A 225 -4.68 12.39 -2.33
N SER A 226 -3.89 12.86 -1.37
CA SER A 226 -2.65 13.61 -1.60
C SER A 226 -1.47 12.69 -1.94
N VAL A 227 -1.39 12.19 -3.17
CA VAL A 227 -0.16 11.55 -3.70
C VAL A 227 0.76 12.59 -4.34
N ASP A 228 2.06 12.29 -4.47
CA ASP A 228 3.04 13.24 -5.04
C ASP A 228 2.86 13.40 -6.56
N GLU A 229 2.60 12.28 -7.24
CA GLU A 229 2.50 12.21 -8.69
C GLU A 229 1.46 11.16 -9.11
N PHE A 230 0.90 11.31 -10.31
CA PHE A 230 0.10 10.28 -10.95
C PHE A 230 0.82 9.69 -12.16
N LEU A 231 0.85 8.37 -12.23
CA LEU A 231 1.23 7.62 -13.41
C LEU A 231 -0.04 7.17 -14.14
N ILE A 232 -0.10 7.48 -15.43
CA ILE A 232 -1.28 7.23 -16.26
C ILE A 232 -0.96 6.16 -17.30
N ILE A 233 -1.80 5.13 -17.39
CA ILE A 233 -1.63 4.06 -18.37
C ILE A 233 -2.72 4.10 -19.46
N ASN A 234 -2.28 4.24 -20.71
CA ASN A 234 -3.12 4.21 -21.91
C ASN A 234 -3.09 2.82 -22.59
N ALA A 235 -3.33 1.76 -21.82
CA ALA A 235 -3.27 0.38 -22.34
C ALA A 235 -4.63 -0.31 -22.47
N ARG A 236 -5.69 0.27 -21.89
CA ARG A 236 -6.99 -0.43 -21.75
C ARG A 236 -8.23 0.36 -22.11
N ARG A 237 -8.15 1.68 -22.02
CA ARG A 237 -9.27 2.56 -22.32
C ARG A 237 -8.74 3.62 -23.28
N PRO A 238 -9.45 3.85 -24.40
CA PRO A 238 -9.04 4.87 -25.34
C PRO A 238 -9.04 6.22 -24.61
N VAL A 239 -8.01 7.00 -24.89
CA VAL A 239 -7.93 8.38 -24.44
C VAL A 239 -8.38 9.30 -25.57
N ASP A 240 -9.02 10.40 -25.20
CA ASP A 240 -9.52 11.40 -26.15
C ASP A 240 -8.44 12.35 -26.65
N PHE A 241 -7.19 12.19 -26.19
CA PHE A 241 -6.05 13.05 -26.51
C PHE A 241 -4.93 12.33 -27.27
N PHE A 242 -5.09 11.05 -27.60
CA PHE A 242 -4.10 10.32 -28.39
C PHE A 242 -4.72 9.13 -29.15
N ASP A 243 -4.70 9.20 -30.48
CA ASP A 243 -5.01 8.06 -31.36
C ASP A 243 -3.73 7.55 -32.05
N PRO A 244 -3.13 6.43 -31.60
CA PRO A 244 -1.87 5.93 -32.15
C PRO A 244 -1.98 5.49 -33.62
N LYS A 245 -3.19 5.35 -34.19
CA LYS A 245 -3.38 5.04 -35.62
C LYS A 245 -3.32 6.28 -36.51
N LYS A 246 -3.54 7.47 -35.96
CA LYS A 246 -3.67 8.73 -36.70
C LYS A 246 -2.63 9.78 -36.29
N GLU A 247 -2.12 9.67 -35.07
CA GLU A 247 -1.29 10.68 -34.43
C GLU A 247 0.04 10.05 -34.00
N THR A 248 1.15 10.77 -34.22
CA THR A 248 2.49 10.35 -33.76
C THR A 248 2.84 10.91 -32.39
N ILE A 249 2.10 11.90 -31.91
CA ILE A 249 2.31 12.60 -30.64
C ILE A 249 0.94 12.86 -30.01
N PRO A 250 0.76 12.66 -28.69
CA PRO A 250 -0.46 13.02 -27.98
C PRO A 250 -0.76 14.53 -28.08
N ARG A 251 -2.04 14.88 -28.17
CA ARG A 251 -2.52 16.27 -28.02
C ARG A 251 -2.27 16.76 -26.60
N ASP A 252 -1.84 18.01 -26.48
CA ASP A 252 -1.56 18.64 -25.20
C ASP A 252 -2.85 18.76 -24.36
N LEU A 253 -2.73 18.46 -23.06
CA LEU A 253 -3.83 18.60 -22.12
C LEU A 253 -3.95 20.05 -21.63
N PRO A 254 -5.18 20.59 -21.46
CA PRO A 254 -5.38 21.93 -20.91
C PRO A 254 -4.67 22.11 -19.56
N GLY A 255 -4.04 23.28 -19.37
CA GLY A 255 -3.29 23.60 -18.15
C GLY A 255 -1.97 22.83 -17.96
N CYS A 256 -1.61 21.94 -18.87
CA CYS A 256 -0.38 21.15 -18.80
C CYS A 256 0.72 21.70 -19.72
N THR A 257 1.96 21.35 -19.40
CA THR A 257 3.07 21.54 -20.35
C THR A 257 2.98 20.54 -21.48
N LYS A 258 3.68 20.83 -22.60
CA LYS A 258 3.72 19.95 -23.76
C LYS A 258 4.24 18.56 -23.40
N TRP A 259 3.69 17.54 -24.05
CA TRP A 259 4.20 16.18 -23.91
C TRP A 259 5.67 16.10 -24.28
N ARG A 260 6.45 15.44 -23.42
CA ARG A 260 7.85 15.11 -23.66
C ARG A 260 8.00 13.61 -23.64
N ARG A 261 8.76 13.09 -24.60
CA ARG A 261 9.16 11.68 -24.56
C ARG A 261 10.10 11.50 -23.37
N GLY A 262 9.82 10.54 -22.50
CA GLY A 262 10.82 10.09 -21.54
C GLY A 262 12.07 9.68 -22.31
N THR A 263 13.22 10.21 -21.95
CA THR A 263 14.48 9.82 -22.57
C THR A 263 14.82 8.41 -22.12
N ASP A 264 15.04 7.48 -23.06
CA ASP A 264 15.39 6.06 -22.81
C ASP A 264 16.76 5.88 -22.11
N LYS A 265 17.36 6.96 -21.61
CA LYS A 265 18.62 6.95 -20.89
C LYS A 265 18.34 7.35 -19.45
N CYS A 266 18.52 6.39 -18.55
CA CYS A 266 18.99 6.68 -17.20
C CYS A 266 20.06 7.76 -17.32
N ASP A 267 19.88 8.88 -16.63
CA ASP A 267 20.83 9.97 -16.63
C ASP A 267 22.19 9.45 -16.15
N GLU A 268 23.08 9.16 -17.09
CA GLU A 268 24.51 9.28 -16.88
C GLU A 268 24.78 10.75 -16.61
N LYS A 269 24.88 11.11 -15.33
CA LYS A 269 25.85 12.07 -14.79
C LYS A 269 25.88 12.04 -13.27
#